data_AF-A0A662F2B5-F1
#
_entry.id   AF-A0A662F2B5-F1
#
_cell.length_a   1.000
_cell.length_b   1.000
_cell.length_c   1.000
_cell.angle_alpha   90.00
_cell.angle_beta   90.00
_cell.angle_gamma   90.00
#
_symmetry.space_group_name_H-M   'P 1'
#
loop_
_entity.id
_entity.type
_entity.pdbx_description
1 polymer ?
#
loop_
_entity_poly.entity_id
_entity_poly.type
_entity_poly.pdbx_seq_one_letter_code
_entity_poly.pdbx_strand_id
1 'polypeptide(L)'
;MVSKLQQITTSTLAYPKAQPSIVDRILKLLSLVFAGSWRLAKAHDLNPWVFIAMSALGWGIHALVYLPSFQGEGLQLAFLVVLRFVALVIPAYILIKGKGIARAFNTSILAMFIVNTAWHVCYYVYL
;
A
#
# COMPACT_ATOMS: atom_id res chain seq x y z
N MET A 1 6.56 48.25 -54.29
CA MET A 1 5.26 48.41 -53.60
C MET A 1 4.74 47.04 -53.14
N VAL A 2 5.51 46.30 -52.33
CA VAL A 2 5.12 44.99 -51.77
C VAL A 2 5.89 44.80 -50.47
N SER A 3 5.51 45.49 -49.40
CA SER A 3 6.19 45.34 -48.09
C SER A 3 5.29 45.75 -46.92
N LYS A 4 4.02 45.31 -46.91
CA LYS A 4 3.10 45.56 -45.78
C LYS A 4 2.13 44.42 -45.45
N LEU A 5 2.40 43.18 -45.90
CA LEU A 5 1.44 42.06 -45.76
C LEU A 5 1.99 40.80 -45.08
N GLN A 6 2.94 40.93 -44.15
CA GLN A 6 3.44 39.77 -43.38
C GLN A 6 3.38 39.96 -41.85
N GLN A 7 2.65 40.97 -41.38
CA GLN A 7 2.55 41.28 -39.95
C GLN A 7 1.29 40.69 -39.28
N ILE A 8 0.71 39.64 -39.86
CA ILE A 8 -0.51 39.00 -39.36
C ILE A 8 -0.37 37.48 -39.44
N THR A 9 0.37 36.85 -38.52
CA THR A 9 0.06 35.50 -37.95
C THR A 9 1.24 34.96 -37.15
N THR A 10 1.36 35.36 -35.90
CA THR A 10 1.92 34.51 -34.84
C THR A 10 1.37 34.99 -33.49
N SER A 11 0.04 35.00 -33.40
CA SER A 11 -0.65 35.03 -32.11
C SER A 11 -0.48 33.65 -31.48
N THR A 12 0.66 33.43 -30.81
CA THR A 12 0.87 32.24 -29.99
C THR A 12 -0.16 32.30 -28.87
N LEU A 13 -1.27 31.58 -29.03
CA LEU A 13 -2.28 31.38 -27.99
C LEU A 13 -1.58 30.71 -26.80
N ALA A 14 -1.14 31.51 -25.83
CA ALA A 14 -0.69 31.05 -24.54
C ALA A 14 -1.90 30.41 -23.86
N TYR A 15 -2.05 29.09 -24.01
CA TYR A 15 -3.02 28.33 -23.23
C TYR A 15 -2.71 28.60 -21.75
N PRO A 16 -3.67 29.13 -20.96
CA PRO A 16 -3.45 29.27 -19.54
C PRO A 16 -3.17 27.88 -18.99
N LYS A 17 -1.98 27.66 -18.43
CA LYS A 17 -1.66 26.44 -17.67
C LYS A 17 -2.68 26.38 -16.54
N ALA A 18 -3.71 25.54 -16.72
CA ALA A 18 -4.71 25.29 -15.70
C ALA A 18 -3.96 24.91 -14.41
N GLN A 19 -4.17 25.70 -13.37
CA GLN A 19 -3.53 25.50 -12.08
C GLN A 19 -4.00 24.12 -11.57
N PRO A 20 -3.09 23.14 -11.39
CA PRO A 20 -3.49 21.78 -11.08
C PRO A 20 -4.25 21.78 -9.78
N SER A 21 -5.46 21.21 -9.82
CA SER A 21 -6.34 21.14 -8.67
C SER A 21 -5.66 20.35 -7.55
N ILE A 22 -6.12 20.54 -6.32
CA ILE A 22 -5.63 19.77 -5.17
C ILE A 22 -5.78 18.26 -5.43
N VAL A 23 -6.87 17.87 -6.10
CA VAL A 23 -7.12 16.48 -6.50
C VAL A 23 -6.03 15.97 -7.44
N ASP A 24 -5.63 16.75 -8.45
CA ASP A 24 -4.57 16.36 -9.39
C ASP A 24 -3.24 16.17 -8.68
N ARG A 25 -2.94 17.02 -7.69
CA ARG A 25 -1.71 16.89 -6.88
C ARG A 25 -1.73 15.62 -6.03
N ILE A 26 -2.86 15.31 -5.40
CA ILE A 26 -3.02 14.09 -4.60
C ILE A 26 -2.90 12.86 -5.50
N LEU A 27 -3.59 12.85 -6.64
CA LEU A 27 -3.55 11.73 -7.58
C LEU A 27 -2.14 11.52 -8.16
N LYS A 28 -1.43 12.61 -8.46
CA LYS A 28 -0.04 12.56 -8.92
C LYS A 28 0.90 12.05 -7.83
N LEU A 29 0.68 12.45 -6.57
CA LEU A 29 1.45 11.94 -5.44
C LEU A 29 1.22 10.44 -5.24
N LEU A 30 -0.05 10.00 -5.23
CA LEU A 30 -0.42 8.59 -5.08
C LEU A 30 0.15 7.72 -6.19
N SER A 31 0.05 8.17 -7.45
CA SER A 31 0.61 7.44 -8.59
C SER A 31 2.15 7.38 -8.55
N LEU A 32 2.83 8.44 -8.09
CA LEU A 32 4.29 8.41 -7.89
C LEU A 32 4.69 7.42 -6.81
N VAL A 33 3.99 7.42 -5.67
CA VAL A 33 4.23 6.46 -4.59
C VAL A 33 4.00 5.04 -5.10
N PHE A 34 2.87 4.78 -5.75
CA PHE A 34 2.52 3.47 -6.28
C PHE A 34 3.54 2.96 -7.31
N ALA A 35 3.93 3.81 -8.27
CA ALA A 35 4.97 3.47 -9.24
C ALA A 35 6.33 3.21 -8.58
N GLY A 36 6.66 3.98 -7.55
CA GLY A 36 7.84 3.76 -6.71
C GLY A 36 7.82 2.40 -6.01
N SER A 37 6.71 2.06 -5.36
CA SER A 37 6.50 0.76 -4.70
C SER A 37 6.62 -0.40 -5.69
N TRP A 38 6.01 -0.26 -6.86
CA TRP A 38 6.04 -1.29 -7.91
C TRP A 38 7.45 -1.53 -8.44
N ARG A 39 8.20 -0.45 -8.69
CA ARG A 39 9.60 -0.52 -9.12
C ARG A 39 10.49 -1.14 -8.04
N LEU A 40 10.27 -0.78 -6.77
CA LEU A 40 11.01 -1.34 -5.65
C LEU A 40 10.75 -2.86 -5.50
N ALA A 41 9.50 -3.29 -5.58
CA ALA A 41 9.16 -4.71 -5.56
C ALA A 41 9.86 -5.49 -6.68
N LYS A 42 9.79 -5.00 -7.92
CA LYS A 42 10.50 -5.61 -9.06
C LYS A 42 12.02 -5.60 -8.88
N ALA A 43 12.61 -4.53 -8.34
CA ALA A 43 14.05 -4.43 -8.10
C ALA A 43 14.54 -5.48 -7.08
N HIS A 44 13.67 -5.94 -6.18
CA HIS A 44 13.96 -6.99 -5.20
C HIS A 44 13.47 -8.39 -5.59
N ASP A 45 13.09 -8.60 -6.85
CA ASP A 45 12.53 -9.85 -7.38
C ASP A 45 11.21 -10.30 -6.71
N LEU A 46 10.50 -9.35 -6.12
CA LEU A 46 9.21 -9.56 -5.46
C LEU A 46 8.08 -9.30 -6.45
N ASN A 47 7.15 -10.25 -6.56
CA ASN A 47 5.92 -10.07 -7.33
C ASN A 47 4.93 -9.11 -6.62
N PRO A 48 4.60 -7.94 -7.20
CA PRO A 48 3.66 -6.98 -6.62
C PRO A 48 2.24 -7.54 -6.44
N TRP A 49 1.84 -8.50 -7.27
CA TRP A 49 0.51 -9.14 -7.20
C TRP A 49 0.30 -9.89 -5.89
N VAL A 50 1.36 -10.44 -5.30
CA VAL A 50 1.28 -11.10 -3.99
C VAL A 50 0.83 -10.10 -2.92
N PHE A 51 1.35 -8.88 -2.94
CA PHE A 51 0.94 -7.84 -1.99
C PHE A 51 -0.52 -7.44 -2.20
N ILE A 52 -0.96 -7.27 -3.44
CA ILE A 52 -2.36 -6.93 -3.75
C ILE A 52 -3.29 -8.05 -3.29
N ALA A 53 -2.96 -9.31 -3.61
CA ALA A 53 -3.76 -10.47 -3.21
C ALA A 53 -3.85 -10.58 -1.68
N MET A 54 -2.73 -10.41 -0.97
CA MET A 54 -2.71 -10.45 0.49
C MET A 54 -3.46 -9.26 1.12
N SER A 55 -3.39 -8.06 0.53
CA SER A 55 -4.21 -6.93 0.98
C SER A 55 -5.70 -7.19 0.79
N ALA A 56 -6.11 -7.70 -0.37
CA ALA A 56 -7.51 -8.05 -0.63
C ALA A 56 -8.01 -9.13 0.35
N LEU A 57 -7.19 -10.15 0.60
CA LEU A 57 -7.49 -11.20 1.56
C LEU A 57 -7.58 -10.67 2.99
N GLY A 58 -6.67 -9.77 3.40
CA GLY A 58 -6.73 -9.10 4.70
C GLY A 58 -8.02 -8.30 4.90
N TRP A 59 -8.43 -7.52 3.90
CA TRP A 59 -9.71 -6.80 3.91
C TRP A 59 -10.92 -7.73 3.96
N GLY A 60 -10.88 -8.83 3.20
CA GLY A 60 -11.93 -9.85 3.22
C GLY A 60 -12.10 -10.45 4.60
N ILE A 61 -11.02 -10.96 5.20
CA ILE A 61 -11.05 -11.53 6.56
C ILE A 61 -11.49 -10.46 7.58
N HIS A 62 -10.99 -9.22 7.46
CA HIS A 62 -11.39 -8.15 8.36
C HIS A 62 -12.89 -7.82 8.26
N ALA A 63 -13.47 -7.82 7.06
CA ALA A 63 -14.91 -7.66 6.87
C ALA A 63 -15.70 -8.80 7.52
N LEU A 64 -15.18 -10.03 7.48
CA LEU A 64 -15.82 -11.20 8.11
C LEU A 64 -15.97 -11.05 9.63
N VAL A 65 -15.05 -10.36 10.30
CA VAL A 65 -15.11 -10.12 11.76
C VAL A 65 -16.36 -9.32 12.17
N TYR A 66 -16.91 -8.50 11.27
CA TYR A 66 -18.09 -7.68 11.57
C TYR A 66 -19.41 -8.43 11.38
N LEU A 67 -19.41 -9.63 10.79
CA LEU A 67 -20.65 -10.40 10.66
C LEU A 67 -21.17 -10.86 12.04
N PRO A 68 -22.48 -10.76 12.29
CA PRO A 68 -23.08 -11.10 13.58
C PRO A 68 -22.82 -12.55 14.01
N SER A 69 -22.63 -13.46 13.05
CA SER A 69 -22.29 -14.88 13.30
C SER A 69 -20.90 -15.10 13.92
N PHE A 70 -20.02 -14.09 13.88
CA PHE A 70 -18.62 -14.19 14.37
C PHE A 70 -18.32 -13.26 15.56
N GLN A 71 -19.34 -12.64 16.17
CA GLN A 71 -19.17 -11.68 17.28
C GLN A 71 -19.00 -12.32 18.67
N GLY A 72 -18.93 -13.66 18.79
CA GLY A 72 -18.61 -14.30 20.06
C GLY A 72 -17.17 -14.01 20.48
N GLU A 73 -16.94 -13.65 21.75
CA GLU A 73 -15.62 -13.22 22.27
C GLU A 73 -14.48 -14.20 21.91
N GLY A 74 -14.70 -15.50 22.07
CA GLY A 74 -13.71 -16.52 21.71
C GLY A 74 -13.44 -16.63 20.19
N LEU A 75 -14.46 -16.40 19.36
CA LEU A 75 -14.34 -16.43 17.90
C LEU A 75 -13.64 -15.18 17.36
N GLN A 76 -13.93 -14.00 17.93
CA GLN A 76 -13.22 -12.77 17.60
C GLN A 76 -11.72 -12.88 17.89
N LEU A 77 -11.36 -13.43 19.06
CA LEU A 77 -9.96 -13.65 19.43
C LEU A 77 -9.27 -14.61 18.45
N ALA A 78 -9.91 -15.75 18.15
CA ALA A 78 -9.39 -16.71 17.18
C ALA A 78 -9.21 -16.07 15.80
N PHE A 79 -10.18 -15.27 15.34
CA PHE A 79 -10.09 -14.57 14.05
C PHE A 79 -8.95 -13.57 14.01
N LEU A 80 -8.77 -12.77 15.07
CA LEU A 80 -7.66 -11.81 15.18
C LEU A 80 -6.30 -12.53 15.16
N VAL A 81 -6.18 -13.65 15.85
CA VAL A 81 -4.97 -14.49 15.84
C VAL A 81 -4.72 -15.07 14.45
N VAL A 82 -5.74 -15.56 13.75
CA VAL A 82 -5.60 -16.05 12.36
C VAL A 82 -5.19 -14.92 11.41
N LEU A 83 -5.81 -13.74 11.53
CA LEU A 83 -5.46 -12.54 10.74
C LEU A 83 -3.98 -12.18 10.91
N ARG A 84 -3.46 -12.38 12.12
CA ARG A 84 -2.05 -12.16 12.45
C ARG A 84 -1.15 -13.17 11.75
N PHE A 85 -1.47 -14.47 11.79
CA PHE A 85 -0.70 -15.48 11.04
C PHE A 85 -0.74 -15.23 9.53
N VAL A 86 -1.89 -14.81 8.99
CA VAL A 86 -2.00 -14.39 7.59
C VAL A 86 -1.12 -13.19 7.30
N ALA A 87 -1.05 -12.22 8.21
CA ALA A 87 -0.18 -11.05 8.06
C ALA A 87 1.32 -11.40 8.10
N LEU A 88 1.73 -12.54 8.69
CA LEU A 88 3.12 -13.04 8.61
C LEU A 88 3.53 -13.55 7.23
N VAL A 89 2.57 -13.87 6.36
CA VAL A 89 2.85 -14.39 5.02
C VAL A 89 3.64 -13.38 4.20
N ILE A 90 3.34 -12.08 4.31
CA ILE A 90 4.06 -11.03 3.58
C ILE A 90 5.52 -10.92 4.06
N PRO A 91 5.82 -10.70 5.37
CA PRO A 91 7.19 -10.72 5.88
C PRO A 91 7.96 -11.99 5.53
N ALA A 92 7.33 -13.16 5.67
CA ALA A 92 7.95 -14.44 5.32
C ALA A 92 8.28 -14.53 3.83
N TYR A 93 7.34 -14.13 2.97
CA TYR A 93 7.55 -14.07 1.52
C TYR A 93 8.73 -13.15 1.16
N ILE A 94 8.81 -11.96 1.74
CA ILE A 94 9.93 -11.05 1.48
C ILE A 94 11.24 -11.64 2.02
N LEU A 95 11.24 -12.34 3.17
CA LEU A 95 12.44 -12.97 3.73
C LEU A 95 13.00 -14.08 2.83
N ILE A 96 12.10 -14.88 2.23
CA ILE A 96 12.48 -16.01 1.39
C ILE A 96 12.89 -15.55 -0.02
N LYS A 97 12.18 -14.57 -0.58
CA LYS A 97 12.27 -14.20 -2.00
C LYS A 97 12.99 -12.87 -2.26
N GLY A 98 13.10 -11.99 -1.27
CA GLY A 98 13.65 -10.64 -1.41
C GLY A 98 15.19 -10.59 -1.34
N LYS A 99 15.83 -10.05 -2.39
CA LYS A 99 17.29 -9.87 -2.41
C LYS A 99 17.75 -8.63 -1.62
N GLY A 100 18.70 -8.80 -0.68
CA GLY A 100 19.58 -7.74 -0.15
C GLY A 100 19.01 -6.79 0.92
N ILE A 101 17.96 -6.02 0.61
CA ILE A 101 17.34 -5.07 1.56
C ILE A 101 16.38 -5.78 2.54
N ALA A 102 15.98 -7.00 2.19
CA ALA A 102 14.98 -7.78 2.90
C ALA A 102 15.33 -8.07 4.36
N ARG A 103 16.59 -8.37 4.73
CA ARG A 103 16.85 -8.88 6.08
C ARG A 103 16.58 -7.86 7.18
N ALA A 104 17.25 -6.70 7.18
CA ALA A 104 17.10 -5.72 8.26
C ALA A 104 15.68 -5.13 8.32
N PHE A 105 15.11 -4.79 7.17
CA PHE A 105 13.75 -4.27 7.06
C PHE A 105 12.68 -5.32 7.41
N ASN A 106 12.87 -6.58 7.01
CA ASN A 106 11.93 -7.62 7.40
C ASN A 106 12.10 -8.00 8.86
N THR A 107 13.31 -7.94 9.44
CA THR A 107 13.49 -8.20 10.87
C THR A 107 12.83 -7.12 11.71
N SER A 108 12.86 -5.85 11.29
CA SER A 108 12.13 -4.79 12.01
C SER A 108 10.62 -4.95 11.87
N ILE A 109 10.11 -5.31 10.68
CA ILE A 109 8.69 -5.65 10.50
C ILE A 109 8.29 -6.87 11.33
N LEU A 110 9.11 -7.92 11.35
CA LEU A 110 8.86 -9.13 12.13
C LEU A 110 8.88 -8.84 13.63
N ALA A 111 9.85 -8.05 14.10
CA ALA A 111 9.92 -7.64 15.50
C ALA A 111 8.72 -6.78 15.90
N MET A 112 8.35 -5.78 15.09
CA MET A 112 7.16 -4.96 15.32
C MET A 112 5.90 -5.83 15.33
N PHE A 113 5.81 -6.80 14.43
CA PHE A 113 4.71 -7.75 14.38
C PHE A 113 4.64 -8.61 15.64
N ILE A 114 5.76 -9.17 16.12
CA ILE A 114 5.81 -9.97 17.35
C ILE A 114 5.39 -9.14 18.56
N VAL A 115 5.92 -7.93 18.70
CA VAL A 115 5.59 -7.02 19.82
C VAL A 115 4.11 -6.65 19.79
N ASN A 116 3.57 -6.25 18.63
CA ASN A 116 2.15 -5.94 18.49
C ASN A 116 1.27 -7.17 18.77
N THR A 117 1.76 -8.35 18.38
CA THR A 117 1.07 -9.62 18.61
C THR A 117 0.97 -9.96 20.08
N ALA A 118 2.12 -9.97 20.76
CA ALA A 118 2.23 -10.19 22.19
C ALA A 118 1.38 -9.18 22.97
N TRP A 119 1.45 -7.89 22.61
CA TRP A 119 0.64 -6.85 23.26
C TRP A 119 -0.85 -7.15 23.22
N HIS A 120 -1.39 -7.45 22.03
CA HIS A 120 -2.82 -7.73 21.89
C HIS A 120 -3.24 -9.03 22.58
N VAL A 121 -2.42 -10.08 22.54
CA VAL A 121 -2.75 -11.33 23.27
C VAL A 121 -2.76 -11.06 24.77
N CYS A 122 -1.74 -10.38 25.29
CA CYS A 122 -1.70 -10.01 26.70
C CYS A 122 -2.87 -9.08 27.08
N TYR A 123 -3.20 -8.10 26.25
CA TYR A 123 -4.32 -7.19 26.48
C TYR A 123 -5.65 -7.96 26.58
N TYR A 124 -5.94 -8.84 25.61
CA TYR A 124 -7.19 -9.61 25.60
C TYR A 124 -7.26 -10.74 26.66
N VAL A 125 -6.13 -11.16 27.24
CA VAL A 125 -6.11 -12.17 28.30
C VAL A 125 -6.20 -11.54 29.69
N TYR A 126 -5.66 -10.33 29.86
CA TYR A 126 -5.57 -9.66 31.17
C TYR A 126 -6.63 -8.58 31.41
N LEU A 127 -7.31 -8.08 30.36
CA LEU A 127 -8.47 -7.18 30.43
C LEU A 127 -9.71 -7.89 29.88
#